data_AF-A0A182FZP1-F1
#
_entry.id   AF-A0A182FZP1-F1
#
_cell.length_a   1.000
_cell.length_b   1.000
_cell.length_c   1.000
_cell.angle_alpha   90.00
_cell.angle_beta   90.00
_cell.angle_gamma   90.00
#
_symmetry.space_group_name_H-M   'P 1'
#
loop_
_entity.id
_entity.type
_entity.pdbx_description
1 polymer ?
#
loop_
_entity_poly.entity_id
_entity_poly.type
_entity_poly.pdbx_seq_one_letter_code
_entity_poly.pdbx_strand_id
1 'polypeptide(L)'
;MRNSLQTFLNPKDFYAAQRPVLRVSFLTGMTPFTVVKGSTDLMMLRCTPFGYINSTVHVILFCSCYVNTLLKGETITRFFFRTDISTLGDVLQFSIGITAFIMTFFCSIFQCNKLIKSFHALASIDQRFKEIGMETNYKSTLHYNLLVMCSKAVITFFYLLVCLAVFISSSTYPSVTTWLAFLLPYFMMSMVIVVFLCFVNQAKHRFHLLNKILKHLRQVTLEKRLPLQRRPGYWQSIKIQRPLGITSVYSNNDKSMKDVVSTVAEIQDALCEACSYAEDYFTIQMLTIVTIVFLIVVFNSYYVLDALIGTNSQDTPFSKKQFVLFFLCQTMVYGFGVFIIVYGSSSMLRENDNISVNVHKLLNIISYGLDCHELETKLTNLSLQMIHRKVNFSACGLFSLDFTLIFTLVGAATTYLVILVQYQLSMDNSTHETIARGFFGNETWI
;
A
#
# COMPACT_ATOMS: atom_id res chain seq x y z
N MET A 1 -21.09 -22.18 15.32
CA MET A 1 -19.90 -21.28 15.27
C MET A 1 -18.61 -21.97 14.81
N ARG A 2 -18.20 -23.11 15.38
CA ARG A 2 -16.93 -23.80 15.05
C ARG A 2 -16.78 -24.21 13.57
N ASN A 3 -17.83 -24.74 12.94
CA ASN A 3 -17.80 -25.12 11.51
C ASN A 3 -17.67 -23.89 10.59
N SER A 4 -18.30 -22.76 10.95
CA SER A 4 -18.21 -21.51 10.18
C SER A 4 -16.81 -20.89 10.25
N LEU A 5 -16.18 -20.93 11.43
CA LEU A 5 -14.79 -20.50 11.64
C LEU A 5 -13.78 -21.38 10.89
N GLN A 6 -13.99 -22.71 10.87
CA GLN A 6 -13.14 -23.63 10.09
C GLN A 6 -13.27 -23.41 8.58
N THR A 7 -14.47 -23.15 8.05
CA THR A 7 -14.65 -22.78 6.64
C THR A 7 -14.08 -21.41 6.31
N PHE A 8 -14.02 -20.48 7.27
CA PHE A 8 -13.41 -19.17 7.08
C PHE A 8 -11.88 -19.25 7.01
N LEU A 9 -11.26 -20.11 7.83
CA LEU A 9 -9.80 -20.27 7.90
C LEU A 9 -9.20 -21.18 6.80
N ASN A 10 -10.04 -21.89 6.04
CA ASN A 10 -9.64 -22.73 4.92
C ASN A 10 -10.31 -22.27 3.61
N PRO A 11 -9.76 -21.22 2.96
CA PRO A 11 -10.30 -20.69 1.71
C PRO A 11 -10.08 -21.67 0.56
N LYS A 12 -11.12 -21.89 -0.26
CA LYS A 12 -11.09 -22.80 -1.42
C LYS A 12 -10.88 -22.09 -2.75
N ASP A 13 -11.12 -20.78 -2.78
CA ASP A 13 -10.97 -19.94 -3.98
C ASP A 13 -10.33 -18.59 -3.63
N PHE A 14 -10.03 -17.83 -4.68
CA PHE A 14 -9.40 -16.52 -4.59
C PHE A 14 -10.24 -15.53 -3.76
N TYR A 15 -11.54 -15.47 -3.98
CA TYR A 15 -12.43 -14.51 -3.32
C TYR A 15 -12.63 -14.82 -1.83
N ALA A 16 -12.68 -16.10 -1.45
CA ALA A 16 -12.73 -16.52 -0.05
C ALA A 16 -11.47 -16.07 0.71
N ALA A 17 -10.31 -16.10 0.06
CA ALA A 17 -9.06 -15.63 0.66
C ALA A 17 -9.01 -14.10 0.83
N GLN A 18 -9.70 -13.34 -0.04
CA GLN A 18 -9.84 -11.88 0.07
C GLN A 18 -11.01 -11.43 0.96
N ARG A 19 -11.93 -12.33 1.28
CA ARG A 19 -13.17 -12.04 1.99
C ARG A 19 -13.03 -11.20 3.28
N PRO A 20 -12.03 -11.40 4.17
CA PRO A 20 -11.93 -10.60 5.39
C PRO A 20 -11.74 -9.10 5.10
N VAL A 21 -10.81 -8.78 4.19
CA VAL A 21 -10.45 -7.41 3.81
C VAL A 21 -11.66 -6.74 3.13
N LEU A 22 -12.27 -7.45 2.18
CA LEU A 22 -13.42 -6.93 1.44
C LEU A 22 -14.65 -6.76 2.35
N ARG A 23 -14.87 -7.65 3.30
CA ARG A 23 -15.98 -7.53 4.26
C ARG A 23 -15.79 -6.36 5.21
N VAL A 24 -14.58 -6.14 5.71
CA VAL A 24 -14.31 -4.98 6.57
C VAL A 24 -14.46 -3.69 5.78
N SER A 25 -13.91 -3.62 4.56
CA SER A 25 -14.07 -2.46 3.67
C SER A 25 -15.53 -2.18 3.32
N PHE A 26 -16.33 -3.22 3.12
CA PHE A 26 -17.77 -3.10 2.89
C PHE A 26 -18.49 -2.56 4.13
N LEU A 27 -18.21 -3.11 5.32
CA LEU A 27 -18.82 -2.68 6.58
C LEU A 27 -18.53 -1.22 6.91
N THR A 28 -17.31 -0.76 6.63
CA THR A 28 -16.89 0.64 6.86
C THR A 28 -17.42 1.61 5.80
N GLY A 29 -18.25 1.14 4.86
CA GLY A 29 -18.84 1.96 3.79
C GLY A 29 -17.86 2.37 2.69
N MET A 30 -16.65 1.80 2.66
CA MET A 30 -15.60 2.17 1.70
C MET A 30 -15.73 1.46 0.36
N THR A 31 -16.45 0.36 0.28
CA THR A 31 -16.71 -0.33 -1.00
C THR A 31 -18.20 -0.72 -1.12
N PRO A 32 -18.84 -0.46 -2.27
CA PRO A 32 -20.26 -0.78 -2.48
C PRO A 32 -20.49 -2.24 -2.92
N PHE A 33 -19.44 -3.05 -2.98
CA PHE A 33 -19.48 -4.41 -3.51
C PHE A 33 -19.18 -5.46 -2.44
N THR A 34 -19.75 -6.64 -2.64
CA THR A 34 -19.55 -7.79 -1.75
C THR A 34 -19.27 -9.05 -2.55
N VAL A 35 -18.81 -10.09 -1.86
CA VAL A 35 -18.57 -11.41 -2.46
C VAL A 35 -19.92 -12.14 -2.54
N VAL A 36 -20.34 -12.46 -3.76
CA VAL A 36 -21.61 -13.15 -4.05
C VAL A 36 -21.30 -14.42 -4.86
N LYS A 37 -22.12 -15.47 -4.70
CA LYS A 37 -22.07 -16.63 -5.58
C LYS A 37 -22.63 -16.26 -6.96
N GLY A 38 -21.84 -16.50 -8.01
CA GLY A 38 -22.27 -16.34 -9.40
C GLY A 38 -23.20 -17.45 -9.85
N SER A 39 -23.72 -17.33 -11.08
CA SER A 39 -24.58 -18.33 -11.73
C SER A 39 -23.87 -19.67 -11.97
N THR A 40 -22.54 -19.67 -12.03
CA THR A 40 -21.69 -20.85 -12.24
C THR A 40 -21.16 -21.47 -10.93
N ASP A 41 -21.74 -21.12 -9.77
CA ASP A 41 -21.32 -21.50 -8.39
C ASP A 41 -19.91 -21.02 -7.99
N LEU A 42 -19.20 -20.29 -8.86
CA LEU A 42 -17.97 -19.57 -8.55
C LEU A 42 -18.29 -18.25 -7.84
N MET A 43 -17.48 -17.89 -6.84
CA MET A 43 -17.60 -16.59 -6.17
C MET A 43 -17.19 -15.46 -7.14
N MET A 44 -17.86 -14.31 -7.02
CA MET A 44 -17.57 -13.10 -7.80
C MET A 44 -17.82 -11.84 -6.96
N LEU A 45 -17.26 -10.71 -7.39
CA LEU A 45 -17.55 -9.40 -6.80
C LEU A 45 -18.66 -8.71 -7.57
N ARG A 46 -19.67 -8.22 -6.85
CA ARG A 46 -20.75 -7.45 -7.45
C ARG A 46 -21.15 -6.29 -6.54
N CYS A 47 -21.36 -5.12 -7.15
CA CYS A 47 -21.98 -3.99 -6.47
C CYS A 47 -23.41 -4.34 -6.06
N THR A 48 -23.80 -3.93 -4.86
CA THR A 48 -25.16 -4.16 -4.35
C THR A 48 -25.81 -2.82 -4.02
N PRO A 49 -27.14 -2.66 -4.21
CA PRO A 49 -27.84 -1.44 -3.79
C PRO A 49 -27.63 -1.15 -2.30
N PHE A 50 -27.61 -2.18 -1.46
CA PHE A 50 -27.30 -2.08 -0.04
C PHE A 50 -25.90 -1.52 0.23
N GLY A 51 -24.91 -1.88 -0.58
CA GLY A 51 -23.55 -1.33 -0.50
C GLY A 51 -23.51 0.18 -0.77
N TYR A 52 -24.20 0.65 -1.80
CA TYR A 52 -24.31 2.08 -2.07
C TYR A 52 -25.02 2.83 -0.94
N ILE A 53 -26.13 2.28 -0.42
CA ILE A 53 -26.82 2.86 0.74
C ILE A 53 -25.88 2.94 1.95
N ASN A 54 -25.11 1.87 2.23
CA ASN A 54 -24.15 1.86 3.33
C ASN A 54 -23.07 2.95 3.17
N SER A 55 -22.50 3.10 1.96
CA SER A 55 -21.54 4.17 1.66
C SER A 55 -22.17 5.56 1.84
N THR A 56 -23.40 5.78 1.38
CA THR A 56 -24.12 7.05 1.56
C THR A 56 -24.37 7.37 3.04
N VAL A 57 -24.74 6.38 3.86
CA VAL A 57 -24.92 6.57 5.31
C VAL A 57 -23.60 6.99 5.98
N HIS A 58 -22.48 6.37 5.61
CA HIS A 58 -21.16 6.75 6.13
C HIS A 58 -20.74 8.16 5.69
N VAL A 59 -21.07 8.56 4.46
CA VAL A 59 -20.90 9.94 3.96
C VAL A 59 -21.66 10.93 4.84
N ILE A 60 -22.95 10.67 5.09
CA ILE A 60 -23.79 11.55 5.91
C ILE A 60 -23.25 11.62 7.35
N LEU A 61 -22.84 10.49 7.93
CA LEU A 61 -22.27 10.42 9.27
C LEU A 61 -21.00 11.28 9.38
N PHE A 62 -20.06 11.13 8.44
CA PHE A 62 -18.82 11.91 8.44
C PHE A 62 -19.11 13.40 8.27
N CYS A 63 -19.93 13.77 7.30
CA CYS A 63 -20.33 15.16 7.08
C CYS A 63 -20.97 15.76 8.34
N SER A 64 -21.87 15.03 9.01
CA SER A 64 -22.50 15.47 10.25
C SER A 64 -21.49 15.68 11.38
N CYS A 65 -20.58 14.73 11.60
CA CYS A 65 -19.52 14.86 12.60
C CYS A 65 -18.60 16.05 12.29
N TYR A 66 -18.25 16.23 11.03
CA TYR A 66 -17.37 17.29 10.56
C TYR A 66 -18.02 18.68 10.71
N VAL A 67 -19.27 18.84 10.28
CA VAL A 67 -20.05 20.08 10.46
C VAL A 67 -20.23 20.40 11.95
N ASN A 68 -20.55 19.42 12.79
CA ASN A 68 -20.70 19.66 14.23
C ASN A 68 -19.37 20.10 14.88
N THR A 69 -18.25 19.55 14.41
CA THR A 69 -16.90 19.95 14.86
C THR A 69 -16.61 21.40 14.46
N LEU A 70 -17.00 21.82 13.25
CA LEU A 70 -16.90 23.21 12.80
C LEU A 70 -17.78 24.16 13.62
N LEU A 71 -19.04 23.78 13.89
CA LEU A 71 -19.98 24.59 14.68
C LEU A 71 -19.51 24.81 16.11
N LYS A 72 -18.83 23.83 16.70
CA LYS A 72 -18.24 23.96 18.05
C LYS A 72 -16.91 24.71 18.07
N GLY A 73 -16.26 24.89 16.92
CA GLY A 73 -14.91 25.47 16.83
C GLY A 73 -13.82 24.64 17.52
N GLU A 74 -14.10 23.37 17.84
CA GLU A 74 -13.18 22.47 18.56
C GLU A 74 -12.37 21.61 17.58
N THR A 75 -11.06 21.84 17.50
CA THR A 75 -10.12 20.97 16.77
C THR A 75 -9.06 20.45 17.70
N ILE A 76 -8.50 19.27 17.38
CA ILE A 76 -7.38 18.69 18.13
C ILE A 76 -6.19 19.66 18.16
N THR A 77 -5.87 20.31 17.03
CA THR A 77 -4.74 21.25 16.93
C THR A 77 -4.93 22.51 17.77
N ARG A 78 -6.15 23.06 17.86
CA ARG A 78 -6.48 24.22 18.72
C ARG A 78 -6.34 23.93 20.22
N PHE A 79 -6.39 22.66 20.65
CA PHE A 79 -6.07 22.32 22.03
C PHE A 79 -4.57 22.45 22.33
N PHE A 80 -3.70 22.18 21.34
CA PHE A 80 -2.25 22.28 21.51
C PHE A 80 -1.71 23.70 21.35
N PHE A 81 -2.29 24.50 20.45
CA PHE A 81 -1.82 25.86 20.16
C PHE A 81 -2.96 26.87 20.31
N ARG A 82 -2.73 27.99 21.00
CA ARG A 82 -3.66 29.14 21.09
C ARG A 82 -3.18 30.39 20.33
N THR A 83 -2.20 30.23 19.45
CA THR A 83 -1.54 31.30 18.69
C THR A 83 -1.98 31.31 17.22
N ASP A 84 -1.56 32.31 16.43
CA ASP A 84 -1.86 32.34 14.98
C ASP A 84 -1.37 31.08 14.24
N ILE A 85 -0.31 30.42 14.74
CA ILE A 85 0.19 29.13 14.24
C ILE A 85 -0.87 28.01 14.37
N SER A 86 -1.77 28.10 15.37
CA SER A 86 -2.89 27.18 15.52
C SER A 86 -3.88 27.28 14.38
N THR A 87 -4.10 28.49 13.86
CA THR A 87 -5.06 28.72 12.76
C THR A 87 -4.60 28.04 11.49
N LEU A 88 -3.30 28.09 11.20
CA LEU A 88 -2.70 27.39 10.06
C LEU A 88 -2.80 25.87 10.25
N GLY A 89 -2.47 25.36 11.45
CA GLY A 89 -2.57 23.94 11.77
C GLY A 89 -4.01 23.41 11.68
N ASP A 90 -5.00 24.20 12.09
CA ASP A 90 -6.42 23.88 11.96
C ASP A 90 -6.85 23.79 10.50
N VAL A 91 -6.51 24.80 9.69
CA VAL A 91 -6.84 24.84 8.26
C VAL A 91 -6.22 23.64 7.53
N LEU A 92 -4.98 23.31 7.86
CA LEU A 92 -4.29 22.14 7.30
C LEU A 92 -4.97 20.84 7.70
N GLN A 93 -5.25 20.62 8.99
CA GLN A 93 -5.91 19.40 9.45
C GLN A 93 -7.30 19.24 8.82
N PHE A 94 -8.06 20.33 8.72
CA PHE A 94 -9.37 20.33 8.07
C PHE A 94 -9.27 20.03 6.57
N SER A 95 -8.37 20.71 5.85
CA SER A 95 -8.16 20.46 4.41
C SER A 95 -7.73 19.02 4.14
N ILE A 96 -6.88 18.43 4.98
CA ILE A 96 -6.49 17.02 4.93
C ILE A 96 -7.73 16.12 5.11
N GLY A 97 -8.57 16.40 6.11
CA GLY A 97 -9.78 15.62 6.40
C GLY A 97 -10.77 15.62 5.23
N ILE A 98 -11.06 16.81 4.67
CA ILE A 98 -11.95 16.96 3.49
C ILE A 98 -11.35 16.26 2.28
N THR A 99 -10.06 16.45 2.01
CA THR A 99 -9.40 15.87 0.83
C THR A 99 -9.41 14.35 0.89
N ALA A 100 -9.07 13.75 2.03
CA ALA A 100 -9.12 12.30 2.23
C ALA A 100 -10.54 11.74 2.09
N PHE A 101 -11.54 12.49 2.59
CA PHE A 101 -12.94 12.12 2.48
C PHE A 101 -13.43 12.11 1.02
N ILE A 102 -13.25 13.21 0.31
CA ILE A 102 -13.63 13.34 -1.11
C ILE A 102 -12.96 12.24 -1.92
N MET A 103 -11.65 12.04 -1.74
CA MET A 103 -10.90 10.99 -2.44
C MET A 103 -11.47 9.60 -2.18
N THR A 104 -11.79 9.27 -0.91
CA THR A 104 -12.21 7.91 -0.53
C THR A 104 -13.55 7.58 -1.17
N PHE A 105 -14.52 8.47 -1.02
CA PHE A 105 -15.86 8.22 -1.53
C PHE A 105 -15.96 8.41 -3.04
N PHE A 106 -15.18 9.31 -3.64
CA PHE A 106 -15.08 9.43 -5.09
C PHE A 106 -14.59 8.12 -5.72
N CYS A 107 -13.47 7.56 -5.25
CA CYS A 107 -12.96 6.29 -5.76
C CYS A 107 -13.89 5.11 -5.43
N SER A 108 -14.52 5.11 -4.25
CA SER A 108 -15.50 4.09 -3.85
C SER A 108 -16.71 4.03 -4.78
N ILE A 109 -17.29 5.17 -5.10
CA ILE A 109 -18.54 5.25 -5.87
C ILE A 109 -18.25 5.12 -7.37
N PHE A 110 -17.30 5.91 -7.89
CA PHE A 110 -17.09 6.05 -9.34
C PHE A 110 -16.06 5.09 -9.92
N GLN A 111 -15.10 4.62 -9.12
CA GLN A 111 -13.98 3.81 -9.62
C GLN A 111 -14.01 2.35 -9.16
N CYS A 112 -14.98 1.93 -8.33
CA CYS A 112 -15.09 0.56 -7.82
C CYS A 112 -15.05 -0.51 -8.92
N ASN A 113 -15.60 -0.22 -10.10
CA ASN A 113 -15.59 -1.14 -11.24
C ASN A 113 -14.15 -1.49 -11.70
N LYS A 114 -13.20 -0.56 -11.60
CA LYS A 114 -11.79 -0.81 -11.94
C LYS A 114 -11.16 -1.82 -10.96
N LEU A 115 -11.41 -1.64 -9.66
CA LEU A 115 -10.95 -2.57 -8.62
C LEU A 115 -11.59 -3.96 -8.77
N ILE A 116 -12.88 -4.02 -9.10
CA ILE A 116 -13.56 -5.29 -9.38
C ILE A 116 -12.89 -5.98 -10.58
N LYS A 117 -12.66 -5.27 -11.69
CA LYS A 117 -11.97 -5.81 -12.87
C LYS A 117 -10.58 -6.35 -12.54
N SER A 118 -9.80 -5.65 -11.72
CA SER A 118 -8.45 -6.11 -11.34
C SER A 118 -8.49 -7.41 -10.52
N PHE A 119 -9.41 -7.54 -9.56
CA PHE A 119 -9.61 -8.78 -8.81
C PHE A 119 -10.13 -9.92 -9.70
N HIS A 120 -11.04 -9.64 -10.64
CA HIS A 120 -11.52 -10.63 -11.60
C HIS A 120 -10.40 -11.14 -12.52
N ALA A 121 -9.54 -10.24 -13.01
CA ALA A 121 -8.38 -10.60 -13.80
C ALA A 121 -7.39 -11.48 -13.00
N LEU A 122 -7.14 -11.17 -11.73
CA LEU A 122 -6.32 -12.03 -10.87
C LEU A 122 -6.96 -13.41 -10.62
N ALA A 123 -8.28 -13.48 -10.50
CA ALA A 123 -9.00 -14.73 -10.31
C ALA A 123 -8.99 -15.61 -11.57
N SER A 124 -9.09 -15.03 -12.77
CA SER A 124 -9.05 -15.80 -14.03
C SER A 124 -7.66 -16.37 -14.31
N ILE A 125 -6.60 -15.66 -13.90
CA ILE A 125 -5.21 -16.13 -13.99
C ILE A 125 -5.00 -17.44 -13.22
N ASP A 126 -5.67 -17.63 -12.09
CA ASP A 126 -5.56 -18.87 -11.32
C ASP A 126 -6.09 -20.10 -12.08
N GLN A 127 -7.06 -19.91 -12.99
CA GLN A 127 -7.52 -20.99 -13.86
C GLN A 127 -6.43 -21.40 -14.85
N ARG A 128 -5.73 -20.42 -15.45
CA ARG A 128 -4.58 -20.68 -16.35
C ARG A 128 -3.41 -21.34 -15.62
N PHE A 129 -3.15 -21.00 -14.36
CA PHE A 129 -2.14 -21.70 -13.56
C PHE A 129 -2.51 -23.18 -13.31
N LYS A 130 -3.79 -23.48 -13.07
CA LYS A 130 -4.27 -24.86 -12.92
C LYS A 130 -4.06 -25.69 -14.18
N GLU A 131 -4.20 -25.10 -15.37
CA GLU A 131 -3.92 -25.79 -16.64
C GLU A 131 -2.46 -26.22 -16.77
N ILE A 132 -1.52 -25.52 -16.11
CA ILE A 132 -0.08 -25.87 -16.05
C ILE A 132 0.20 -26.82 -14.86
N GLY A 133 -0.84 -27.21 -14.10
CA GLY A 133 -0.71 -28.09 -12.93
C GLY A 133 -0.17 -27.37 -11.69
N MET A 134 -0.28 -26.05 -11.62
CA MET A 134 0.12 -25.29 -10.45
C MET A 134 -1.08 -24.73 -9.69
N GLU A 135 -1.17 -25.12 -8.43
CA GLU A 135 -2.19 -24.65 -7.52
C GLU A 135 -1.71 -23.43 -6.73
N THR A 136 -2.54 -22.40 -6.64
CA THR A 136 -2.32 -21.23 -5.79
C THR A 136 -2.70 -21.55 -4.35
N ASN A 137 -1.81 -21.25 -3.41
CA ASN A 137 -2.07 -21.47 -1.99
C ASN A 137 -2.92 -20.33 -1.40
N TYR A 138 -4.25 -20.49 -1.46
CA TYR A 138 -5.20 -19.54 -0.90
C TYR A 138 -5.10 -19.38 0.62
N LYS A 139 -4.66 -20.42 1.34
CA LYS A 139 -4.48 -20.34 2.80
C LYS A 139 -3.36 -19.37 3.17
N SER A 140 -2.23 -19.42 2.48
CA SER A 140 -1.12 -18.46 2.68
C SER A 140 -1.58 -17.02 2.40
N THR A 141 -2.36 -16.83 1.33
CA THR A 141 -2.97 -15.54 1.00
C THR A 141 -3.84 -15.00 2.13
N LEU A 142 -4.74 -15.83 2.67
CA LEU A 142 -5.61 -15.43 3.76
C LEU A 142 -4.83 -15.04 5.02
N HIS A 143 -3.80 -15.81 5.37
CA HIS A 143 -2.96 -15.50 6.54
C HIS A 143 -2.22 -14.17 6.36
N TYR A 144 -1.69 -13.90 5.17
CA TYR A 144 -1.07 -12.62 4.88
C TYR A 144 -2.07 -11.46 5.00
N ASN A 145 -3.26 -11.60 4.41
CA ASN A 145 -4.32 -10.58 4.49
C ASN A 145 -4.72 -10.30 5.94
N LEU A 146 -4.92 -11.35 6.74
CA LEU A 146 -5.21 -11.22 8.17
C LEU A 146 -4.05 -10.58 8.93
N LEU A 147 -2.80 -10.94 8.62
CA LEU A 147 -1.62 -10.35 9.25
C LEU A 147 -1.52 -8.84 8.96
N VAL A 148 -1.76 -8.40 7.73
CA VAL A 148 -1.75 -6.98 7.35
C VAL A 148 -2.89 -6.22 8.03
N MET A 149 -4.09 -6.80 8.10
CA MET A 149 -5.22 -6.20 8.81
C MET A 149 -4.96 -6.09 10.32
N CYS A 150 -4.45 -7.15 10.95
CA CYS A 150 -4.13 -7.16 12.37
C CYS A 150 -2.99 -6.20 12.69
N SER A 151 -1.92 -6.15 11.89
CA SER A 151 -0.82 -5.20 12.11
C SER A 151 -1.30 -3.76 12.01
N LYS A 152 -2.15 -3.45 11.03
CA LYS A 152 -2.78 -2.12 10.92
C LYS A 152 -3.70 -1.81 12.09
N ALA A 153 -4.53 -2.75 12.52
CA ALA A 153 -5.40 -2.57 13.69
C ALA A 153 -4.59 -2.31 14.97
N VAL A 154 -3.48 -3.03 15.18
CA VAL A 154 -2.58 -2.84 16.33
C VAL A 154 -1.91 -1.46 16.27
N ILE A 155 -1.41 -1.03 15.11
CA ILE A 155 -0.81 0.30 14.93
C ILE A 155 -1.84 1.40 15.20
N THR A 156 -3.05 1.27 14.66
CA THR A 156 -4.15 2.22 14.89
C THR A 156 -4.58 2.26 16.35
N PHE A 157 -4.67 1.11 17.01
CA PHE A 157 -5.02 1.03 18.43
C PHE A 157 -3.94 1.67 19.31
N PHE A 158 -2.66 1.37 19.06
CA PHE A 158 -1.55 1.99 19.77
C PHE A 158 -1.52 3.51 19.57
N TYR A 159 -1.72 3.98 18.34
CA TYR A 159 -1.81 5.41 18.03
C TYR A 159 -2.96 6.08 18.81
N LEU A 160 -4.15 5.47 18.82
CA LEU A 160 -5.29 5.95 19.58
C LEU A 160 -4.99 6.01 21.09
N LEU A 161 -4.36 4.98 21.65
CA LEU A 161 -3.95 4.95 23.06
C LEU A 161 -2.99 6.08 23.41
N VAL A 162 -1.99 6.35 22.55
CA VAL A 162 -1.05 7.45 22.75
C VAL A 162 -1.79 8.80 22.73
N CYS A 163 -2.67 9.01 21.75
CA CYS A 163 -3.48 10.23 21.68
C CYS A 163 -4.35 10.40 22.94
N LEU A 164 -5.07 9.36 23.36
CA LEU A 164 -5.92 9.41 24.56
C LEU A 164 -5.09 9.65 25.83
N ALA A 165 -3.95 8.98 25.99
CA ALA A 165 -3.07 9.16 27.14
C ALA A 165 -2.57 10.60 27.25
N VAL A 166 -2.19 11.23 26.13
CA VAL A 166 -1.79 12.64 26.08
C VAL A 166 -2.91 13.56 26.58
N PHE A 167 -4.14 13.41 26.07
CA PHE A 167 -5.28 14.25 26.45
C PHE A 167 -5.78 14.01 27.89
N ILE A 168 -5.80 12.76 28.36
CA ILE A 168 -6.16 12.45 29.75
C ILE A 168 -5.14 13.04 30.71
N SER A 169 -3.84 12.92 30.39
CA SER A 169 -2.78 13.47 31.25
C SER A 169 -2.74 14.99 31.30
N SER A 170 -3.33 15.69 30.32
CA SER A 170 -3.50 17.14 30.31
C SER A 170 -4.87 17.60 30.84
N SER A 171 -5.68 16.69 31.40
CA SER A 171 -7.03 16.96 31.90
C SER A 171 -7.95 17.67 30.88
N THR A 172 -7.70 17.45 29.58
CA THR A 172 -8.44 18.09 28.49
C THR A 172 -9.25 17.03 27.75
N TYR A 173 -10.55 17.24 27.60
CA TYR A 173 -11.47 16.24 27.05
C TYR A 173 -12.16 16.77 25.78
N PRO A 174 -11.64 16.48 24.58
CA PRO A 174 -12.29 16.84 23.33
C PRO A 174 -13.64 16.13 23.19
N SER A 175 -14.60 16.77 22.52
CA SER A 175 -15.88 16.15 22.25
C SER A 175 -15.73 14.94 21.31
N VAL A 176 -16.68 13.98 21.43
CA VAL A 176 -16.66 12.74 20.62
C VAL A 176 -16.66 13.05 19.11
N THR A 177 -17.35 14.11 18.69
CA THR A 177 -17.37 14.53 17.29
C THR A 177 -16.00 15.02 16.79
N THR A 178 -15.24 15.71 17.64
CA THR A 178 -13.87 16.15 17.32
C THR A 178 -12.93 14.95 17.20
N TRP A 179 -13.05 13.95 18.08
CA TRP A 179 -12.29 12.70 17.96
C TRP A 179 -12.62 11.95 16.67
N LEU A 180 -13.90 11.84 16.30
CA LEU A 180 -14.32 11.19 15.06
C LEU A 180 -13.81 11.93 13.82
N ALA A 181 -13.91 13.27 13.81
CA ALA A 181 -13.42 14.09 12.69
C ALA A 181 -11.90 13.95 12.50
N PHE A 182 -11.14 13.76 13.57
CA PHE A 182 -9.69 13.52 13.52
C PHE A 182 -9.31 12.10 13.09
N LEU A 183 -9.96 11.08 13.66
CA LEU A 183 -9.56 9.68 13.47
C LEU A 183 -10.10 9.06 12.19
N LEU A 184 -11.28 9.48 11.70
CA LEU A 184 -11.91 8.84 10.55
C LEU A 184 -11.07 8.98 9.26
N PRO A 185 -10.53 10.16 8.91
CA PRO A 185 -9.67 10.29 7.72
C PRO A 185 -8.46 9.36 7.76
N TYR A 186 -7.82 9.23 8.93
CA TYR A 186 -6.73 8.29 9.15
C TYR A 186 -7.15 6.84 8.91
N PHE A 187 -8.28 6.43 9.48
CA PHE A 187 -8.82 5.09 9.30
C PHE A 187 -9.14 4.77 7.83
N MET A 188 -9.74 5.72 7.12
CA MET A 188 -10.05 5.58 5.69
C MET A 188 -8.78 5.41 4.85
N MET A 189 -7.76 6.26 5.05
CA MET A 189 -6.46 6.11 4.37
C MET A 189 -5.79 4.77 4.72
N SER A 190 -5.82 4.37 5.99
CA SER A 190 -5.26 3.10 6.45
C SER A 190 -5.90 1.90 5.75
N MET A 191 -7.22 1.91 5.59
CA MET A 191 -7.95 0.86 4.87
C MET A 191 -7.62 0.84 3.36
N VAL A 192 -7.48 2.00 2.70
CA VAL A 192 -7.02 2.04 1.30
C VAL A 192 -5.65 1.38 1.16
N ILE A 193 -4.72 1.69 2.08
CA ILE A 193 -3.39 1.07 2.10
C ILE A 193 -3.48 -0.45 2.29
N VAL A 194 -4.35 -0.94 3.18
CA VAL A 194 -4.56 -2.38 3.36
C VAL A 194 -5.03 -3.04 2.07
N VAL A 195 -6.05 -2.48 1.40
CA VAL A 195 -6.58 -3.06 0.14
C VAL A 195 -5.50 -3.07 -0.95
N PHE A 196 -4.73 -1.97 -1.08
CA PHE A 196 -3.60 -1.91 -2.00
C PHE A 196 -2.55 -2.98 -1.72
N LEU A 197 -2.10 -3.12 -0.46
CA LEU A 197 -1.10 -4.13 -0.09
C LEU A 197 -1.58 -5.56 -0.32
N CYS A 198 -2.87 -5.84 -0.08
CA CYS A 198 -3.46 -7.13 -0.38
C CYS A 198 -3.40 -7.42 -1.88
N PHE A 199 -3.78 -6.45 -2.73
CA PHE A 199 -3.68 -6.58 -4.18
C PHE A 199 -2.24 -6.79 -4.65
N VAL A 200 -1.32 -5.94 -4.21
CA VAL A 200 0.10 -6.00 -4.61
C VAL A 200 0.73 -7.32 -4.19
N ASN A 201 0.42 -7.83 -2.99
CA ASN A 201 0.91 -9.14 -2.57
C ASN A 201 0.34 -10.28 -3.42
N GLN A 202 -0.92 -10.18 -3.86
CA GLN A 202 -1.53 -11.15 -4.78
C GLN A 202 -0.87 -11.17 -6.16
N ALA A 203 -0.59 -9.99 -6.72
CA ALA A 203 0.13 -9.87 -7.98
C ALA A 203 1.56 -10.41 -7.81
N LYS A 204 2.27 -10.00 -6.75
CA LYS A 204 3.63 -10.46 -6.41
C LYS A 204 3.72 -11.98 -6.34
N HIS A 205 2.78 -12.62 -5.65
CA HIS A 205 2.76 -14.08 -5.52
C HIS A 205 2.65 -14.78 -6.90
N ARG A 206 1.87 -14.22 -7.83
CA ARG A 206 1.71 -14.78 -9.18
C ARG A 206 2.92 -14.52 -10.07
N PHE A 207 3.56 -13.35 -9.97
CA PHE A 207 4.85 -13.12 -10.63
C PHE A 207 5.93 -14.09 -10.10
N HIS A 208 5.97 -14.30 -8.79
CA HIS A 208 6.86 -15.30 -8.18
C HIS A 208 6.60 -16.72 -8.71
N LEU A 209 5.32 -17.06 -8.91
CA LEU A 209 4.92 -18.33 -9.47
C LEU A 209 5.40 -18.49 -10.94
N LEU A 210 5.30 -17.44 -11.77
CA LEU A 210 5.89 -17.41 -13.12
C LEU A 210 7.41 -17.63 -13.08
N ASN A 211 8.11 -16.91 -12.20
CA ASN A 211 9.55 -17.08 -12.01
C ASN A 211 9.91 -18.51 -11.65
N LYS A 212 9.10 -19.16 -10.83
CA LYS A 212 9.30 -20.56 -10.45
C LYS A 212 9.15 -21.51 -11.63
N ILE A 213 8.16 -21.31 -12.50
CA ILE A 213 8.01 -22.08 -13.76
C ILE A 213 9.25 -21.93 -14.61
N LEU A 214 9.66 -20.69 -14.89
CA LEU A 214 10.80 -20.42 -15.77
C LEU A 214 12.11 -21.01 -15.24
N LYS A 215 12.34 -20.95 -13.92
CA LYS A 215 13.49 -21.60 -13.28
C LYS A 215 13.44 -23.12 -13.43
N HIS A 216 12.27 -23.73 -13.30
CA HIS A 216 12.08 -25.16 -13.48
C HIS A 216 12.30 -25.57 -14.95
N LEU A 217 11.73 -24.83 -15.90
CA LEU A 217 11.94 -25.03 -17.33
C LEU A 217 13.44 -25.02 -17.66
N ARG A 218 14.16 -24.02 -17.14
CA ARG A 218 15.61 -23.92 -17.27
C ARG A 218 16.36 -25.13 -16.73
N GLN A 219 15.97 -25.61 -15.56
CA GLN A 219 16.60 -26.79 -14.96
C GLN A 219 16.40 -28.04 -15.81
N VAL A 220 15.16 -28.30 -16.27
CA VAL A 220 14.85 -29.43 -17.16
C VAL A 220 15.64 -29.34 -18.46
N THR A 221 15.74 -28.15 -19.06
CA THR A 221 16.55 -27.96 -20.29
C THR A 221 18.03 -28.22 -20.05
N LEU A 222 18.57 -27.79 -18.90
CA LEU A 222 19.97 -28.02 -18.54
C LEU A 222 20.25 -29.51 -18.30
N GLU A 223 19.36 -30.22 -17.60
CA GLU A 223 19.47 -31.65 -17.34
C GLU A 223 19.45 -32.47 -18.64
N LYS A 224 18.62 -32.10 -19.63
CA LYS A 224 18.61 -32.74 -20.97
C LYS A 224 19.91 -32.54 -21.74
N ARG A 225 20.64 -31.44 -21.50
CA ARG A 225 21.92 -31.15 -22.18
C ARG A 225 23.13 -31.80 -21.52
N LEU A 226 23.07 -32.13 -20.23
CA LEU A 226 24.13 -32.88 -19.57
C LEU A 226 24.06 -34.33 -20.05
N PRO A 227 25.06 -34.85 -20.78
CA PRO A 227 24.99 -36.19 -21.34
C PRO A 227 24.88 -37.25 -20.25
N LEU A 228 24.29 -38.40 -20.60
CA LEU A 228 24.22 -39.68 -19.86
C LEU A 228 25.58 -40.23 -19.35
N GLN A 229 26.66 -39.46 -19.39
CA GLN A 229 28.05 -39.94 -19.31
C GLN A 229 28.80 -39.60 -18.01
N ARG A 230 28.11 -39.23 -16.94
CA ARG A 230 28.71 -39.25 -15.60
C ARG A 230 27.63 -39.44 -14.54
N ARG A 231 27.32 -40.70 -14.24
CA ARG A 231 26.78 -41.09 -12.92
C ARG A 231 27.95 -41.43 -11.98
N PRO A 232 28.65 -40.48 -11.34
CA PRO A 232 29.37 -40.82 -10.12
C PRO A 232 28.35 -40.91 -8.99
N GLY A 233 28.41 -42.00 -8.23
CA GLY A 233 27.52 -42.36 -7.12
C GLY A 233 27.61 -41.42 -5.91
N TYR A 234 27.27 -40.15 -6.11
CA TYR A 234 27.19 -39.13 -5.06
C TYR A 234 25.76 -38.62 -4.83
N TRP A 235 24.77 -39.12 -5.59
CA TRP A 235 23.38 -38.65 -5.56
C TRP A 235 22.46 -39.37 -4.55
N GLN A 236 23.02 -40.11 -3.59
CA GLN A 236 22.20 -40.82 -2.58
C GLN A 236 21.98 -40.04 -1.28
N SER A 237 22.65 -38.90 -1.07
CA SER A 237 22.50 -38.11 0.17
C SER A 237 21.70 -36.82 0.03
N ILE A 238 21.40 -36.36 -1.18
CA ILE A 238 20.51 -35.21 -1.36
C ILE A 238 19.06 -35.72 -1.48
N LYS A 239 18.52 -36.18 -0.33
CA LYS A 239 17.09 -36.14 -0.07
C LYS A 239 16.67 -34.66 0.04
N ILE A 240 16.71 -33.91 -1.07
CA ILE A 240 15.87 -32.73 -1.20
C ILE A 240 14.45 -33.27 -1.11
N GLN A 241 13.80 -33.01 0.02
CA GLN A 241 12.35 -33.16 0.21
C GLN A 241 11.68 -32.78 -1.09
N ARG A 242 11.19 -33.76 -1.86
CA ARG A 242 10.45 -33.58 -3.12
C ARG A 242 9.33 -32.56 -2.88
N PRO A 243 9.47 -31.29 -3.31
CA PRO A 243 8.39 -30.35 -3.16
C PRO A 243 7.82 -30.13 -4.56
N LEU A 244 6.54 -30.44 -4.72
CA LEU A 244 5.77 -30.35 -5.95
C LEU A 244 5.85 -31.59 -6.84
N GLY A 245 4.68 -32.19 -7.07
CA GLY A 245 4.42 -33.17 -8.13
C GLY A 245 4.50 -32.55 -9.52
N ILE A 246 5.61 -31.88 -9.83
CA ILE A 246 5.91 -31.37 -11.18
C ILE A 246 6.60 -32.46 -12.02
N THR A 247 7.27 -33.44 -11.39
CA THR A 247 7.79 -34.60 -12.14
C THR A 247 6.68 -35.43 -12.80
N SER A 248 5.43 -35.36 -12.31
CA SER A 248 4.27 -35.94 -13.02
C SER A 248 3.71 -35.03 -14.13
N VAL A 249 4.03 -33.72 -14.16
CA VAL A 249 3.55 -32.82 -15.23
C VAL A 249 4.26 -33.13 -16.56
N TYR A 250 5.54 -33.50 -16.53
CA TYR A 250 6.28 -33.95 -17.72
C TYR A 250 6.19 -35.46 -17.99
N SER A 251 5.73 -36.25 -17.01
CA SER A 251 5.65 -37.71 -17.17
C SER A 251 4.24 -38.21 -17.52
N ASN A 252 3.17 -37.47 -17.19
CA ASN A 252 1.79 -37.93 -17.36
C ASN A 252 0.88 -37.02 -18.19
N ASN A 253 1.28 -35.78 -18.54
CA ASN A 253 0.53 -34.92 -19.45
C ASN A 253 1.44 -34.44 -20.58
N ASP A 254 0.99 -34.67 -21.80
CA ASP A 254 1.70 -34.48 -23.07
C ASP A 254 1.88 -32.99 -23.47
N LYS A 255 2.21 -32.10 -22.52
CA LYS A 255 2.39 -30.67 -22.80
C LYS A 255 3.85 -30.38 -23.17
N SER A 256 4.05 -29.91 -24.39
CA SER A 256 5.37 -29.50 -24.87
C SER A 256 5.87 -28.30 -24.09
N MET A 257 7.18 -28.18 -23.90
CA MET A 257 7.82 -26.99 -23.32
C MET A 257 7.39 -25.69 -24.02
N LYS A 258 7.10 -25.78 -25.33
CA LYS A 258 6.57 -24.69 -26.16
C LYS A 258 5.20 -24.20 -25.68
N ASP A 259 4.32 -25.12 -25.31
CA ASP A 259 2.96 -24.81 -24.86
C ASP A 259 3.01 -24.12 -23.49
N VAL A 260 3.89 -24.61 -22.61
CA VAL A 260 4.12 -23.99 -21.29
C VAL A 260 4.63 -22.54 -21.45
N VAL A 261 5.57 -22.29 -22.37
CA VAL A 261 6.05 -20.92 -22.65
C VAL A 261 4.93 -20.05 -23.22
N SER A 262 4.08 -20.57 -24.09
CA SER A 262 2.90 -19.84 -24.59
C SER A 262 1.98 -19.44 -23.45
N THR A 263 1.63 -20.38 -22.56
CA THR A 263 0.77 -20.08 -21.41
C THR A 263 1.44 -19.11 -20.43
N VAL A 264 2.76 -19.18 -20.24
CA VAL A 264 3.50 -18.20 -19.43
C VAL A 264 3.38 -16.79 -20.02
N ALA A 265 3.49 -16.64 -21.35
CA ALA A 265 3.31 -15.35 -22.02
C ALA A 265 1.88 -14.80 -21.84
N GLU A 266 0.87 -15.66 -21.99
CA GLU A 266 -0.53 -15.30 -21.77
C GLU A 266 -0.82 -14.91 -20.31
N ILE A 267 -0.21 -15.59 -19.33
CA ILE A 267 -0.37 -15.24 -17.92
C ILE A 267 0.36 -13.94 -17.60
N GLN A 268 1.58 -13.73 -18.12
CA GLN A 268 2.32 -12.49 -17.94
C GLN A 268 1.52 -11.31 -18.47
N ASP A 269 0.91 -11.46 -19.64
CA ASP A 269 0.05 -10.45 -20.24
C ASP A 269 -1.14 -10.09 -19.33
N ALA A 270 -1.88 -11.11 -18.91
CA ALA A 270 -3.04 -10.94 -18.03
C ALA A 270 -2.66 -10.34 -16.66
N LEU A 271 -1.48 -10.68 -16.11
CA LEU A 271 -0.98 -10.08 -14.88
C LEU A 271 -0.68 -8.59 -15.05
N CYS A 272 -0.05 -8.20 -16.16
CA CYS A 272 0.18 -6.79 -16.48
C CYS A 272 -1.14 -6.03 -16.64
N GLU A 273 -2.15 -6.65 -17.28
CA GLU A 273 -3.48 -6.05 -17.43
C GLU A 273 -4.15 -5.85 -16.07
N ALA A 274 -4.12 -6.86 -15.19
CA ALA A 274 -4.65 -6.78 -13.84
C ALA A 274 -3.97 -5.66 -13.03
N CYS A 275 -2.65 -5.52 -13.16
CA CYS A 275 -1.91 -4.44 -12.50
C CYS A 275 -2.28 -3.07 -13.06
N SER A 276 -2.49 -2.94 -14.38
CA SER A 276 -2.94 -1.69 -15.00
C SER A 276 -4.34 -1.26 -14.51
N TYR A 277 -5.30 -2.19 -14.41
CA TYR A 277 -6.60 -1.88 -13.80
C TYR A 277 -6.51 -1.44 -12.33
N ALA A 278 -5.57 -2.01 -11.58
CA ALA A 278 -5.33 -1.61 -10.21
C ALA A 278 -4.61 -0.26 -10.12
N GLU A 279 -3.63 0.01 -10.98
CA GLU A 279 -2.96 1.30 -11.08
C GLU A 279 -4.01 2.39 -11.35
N ASP A 280 -4.86 2.22 -12.36
CA ASP A 280 -5.93 3.14 -12.73
C ASP A 280 -6.95 3.43 -11.60
N TYR A 281 -7.07 2.54 -10.62
CA TYR A 281 -7.92 2.70 -9.44
C TYR A 281 -7.18 3.40 -8.30
N PHE A 282 -5.96 2.95 -7.99
CA PHE A 282 -5.20 3.46 -6.85
C PHE A 282 -4.45 4.75 -7.17
N THR A 283 -4.28 5.15 -8.43
CA THR A 283 -3.39 6.24 -8.83
C THR A 283 -3.72 7.57 -8.15
N ILE A 284 -4.99 7.99 -8.14
CA ILE A 284 -5.45 9.21 -7.45
C ILE A 284 -5.35 9.03 -5.93
N GLN A 285 -5.65 7.83 -5.43
CA GLN A 285 -5.60 7.56 -3.99
C GLN A 285 -4.18 7.64 -3.43
N MET A 286 -3.21 7.07 -4.14
CA MET A 286 -1.80 7.08 -3.77
C MET A 286 -1.23 8.49 -3.85
N LEU A 287 -1.61 9.27 -4.87
CA LEU A 287 -1.26 10.70 -4.95
C LEU A 287 -1.73 11.44 -3.69
N THR A 288 -3.03 11.35 -3.38
CA THR A 288 -3.63 12.03 -2.24
C THR A 288 -3.01 11.59 -0.91
N ILE A 289 -2.83 10.27 -0.68
CA ILE A 289 -2.25 9.74 0.56
C ILE A 289 -0.81 10.22 0.73
N VAL A 290 0.02 10.13 -0.32
CA VAL A 290 1.42 10.54 -0.24
C VAL A 290 1.55 12.04 -0.02
N THR A 291 0.74 12.87 -0.70
CA THR A 291 0.72 14.33 -0.47
C THR A 291 0.29 14.69 0.95
N ILE A 292 -0.77 14.05 1.47
CA ILE A 292 -1.23 14.28 2.85
C ILE A 292 -0.14 13.89 3.84
N VAL A 293 0.48 12.72 3.68
CA VAL A 293 1.56 12.26 4.57
C VAL A 293 2.75 13.21 4.49
N PHE A 294 3.13 13.68 3.30
CA PHE A 294 4.21 14.65 3.14
C PHE A 294 3.96 15.93 3.93
N LEU A 295 2.77 16.53 3.80
CA LEU A 295 2.40 17.72 4.56
C LEU A 295 2.43 17.46 6.06
N ILE A 296 1.83 16.36 6.53
CA ILE A 296 1.84 15.99 7.96
C ILE A 296 3.27 15.84 8.47
N VAL A 297 4.14 15.15 7.74
CA VAL A 297 5.54 14.96 8.13
C VAL A 297 6.27 16.30 8.25
N VAL A 298 6.09 17.21 7.28
CA VAL A 298 6.73 18.54 7.32
C VAL A 298 6.22 19.37 8.50
N PHE A 299 4.90 19.54 8.63
CA PHE A 299 4.33 20.37 9.69
C PHE A 299 4.59 19.81 11.09
N ASN A 300 4.41 18.50 11.29
CA ASN A 300 4.66 17.88 12.58
C ASN A 300 6.15 17.93 12.97
N SER A 301 7.05 17.73 12.01
CA SER A 301 8.49 17.83 12.27
C SER A 301 8.88 19.26 12.61
N TYR A 302 8.30 20.26 11.95
CA TYR A 302 8.46 21.67 12.30
C TYR A 302 7.97 21.94 13.72
N TYR A 303 6.77 21.51 14.08
CA TYR A 303 6.24 21.69 15.44
C TYR A 303 7.10 21.02 16.51
N VAL A 304 7.62 19.82 16.25
CA VAL A 304 8.54 19.14 17.17
C VAL A 304 9.85 19.95 17.32
N LEU A 305 10.42 20.46 16.23
CA LEU A 305 11.64 21.26 16.27
C LEU A 305 11.42 22.60 16.99
N ASP A 306 10.35 23.31 16.67
CA ASP A 306 9.94 24.54 17.35
C ASP A 306 9.78 24.31 18.85
N ALA A 307 9.05 23.26 19.24
CA ALA A 307 8.89 22.91 20.64
C ALA A 307 10.24 22.60 21.31
N LEU A 308 11.19 21.94 20.64
CA LEU A 308 12.51 21.60 21.20
C LEU A 308 13.40 22.83 21.37
N ILE A 309 13.44 23.72 20.37
CA ILE A 309 14.30 24.93 20.33
C ILE A 309 13.71 26.06 21.18
N GLY A 310 12.38 26.20 21.19
CA GLY A 310 11.67 27.22 21.95
C GLY A 310 11.92 27.12 23.45
N THR A 311 12.36 28.24 24.04
CA THR A 311 12.58 28.45 25.48
C THR A 311 11.31 28.92 26.19
N ASN A 312 10.31 29.41 25.45
CA ASN A 312 9.10 30.00 26.00
C ASN A 312 8.09 28.91 26.40
N SER A 313 7.79 28.85 27.69
CA SER A 313 6.61 28.16 28.22
C SER A 313 5.36 28.88 27.72
N GLN A 314 4.82 28.48 26.57
CA GLN A 314 3.47 28.91 26.21
C GLN A 314 2.49 28.36 27.26
N ASP A 315 1.57 29.22 27.71
CA ASP A 315 0.45 28.89 28.61
C ASP A 315 -0.54 27.93 27.93
N THR A 316 -0.08 26.70 27.71
CA THR A 316 -0.88 25.60 27.17
C THR A 316 -1.06 24.54 28.25
N PRO A 317 -2.21 23.83 28.27
CA PRO A 317 -2.45 22.77 29.24
C PRO A 317 -1.56 21.53 29.00
N PHE A 318 -0.75 21.53 27.93
CA PHE A 318 0.10 20.41 27.53
C PHE A 318 1.56 20.67 27.87
N SER A 319 2.21 19.69 28.49
CA SER A 319 3.66 19.71 28.68
C SER A 319 4.37 19.57 27.32
N LYS A 320 5.53 20.23 27.18
CA LYS A 320 6.45 20.08 26.02
C LYS A 320 6.69 18.61 25.65
N LYS A 321 6.77 17.71 26.65
CA LYS A 321 6.92 16.25 26.41
C LYS A 321 5.68 15.61 25.78
N GLN A 322 4.48 15.95 26.26
CA GLN A 322 3.22 15.44 25.73
C GLN A 322 2.98 15.90 24.29
N PHE A 323 3.30 17.17 24.05
CA PHE A 323 3.25 17.78 22.73
C PHE A 323 4.17 17.06 21.74
N VAL A 324 5.47 16.92 22.08
CA VAL A 324 6.45 16.24 21.21
C VAL A 324 6.04 14.79 20.96
N LEU A 325 5.56 14.08 21.99
CA LEU A 325 5.10 12.70 21.87
C LEU A 325 3.94 12.56 20.86
N PHE A 326 2.95 13.46 20.91
CA PHE A 326 1.80 13.43 20.01
C PHE A 326 2.21 13.59 18.55
N PHE A 327 2.94 14.66 18.23
CA PHE A 327 3.33 14.96 16.84
C PHE A 327 4.35 13.97 16.29
N LEU A 328 5.31 13.52 17.11
CA LEU A 328 6.28 12.51 16.70
C LEU A 328 5.61 11.16 16.41
N CYS A 329 4.67 10.73 17.28
CA CYS A 329 3.92 9.50 17.06
C CYS A 329 3.11 9.57 15.76
N GLN A 330 2.43 10.69 15.51
CA GLN A 330 1.71 10.91 14.26
C GLN A 330 2.64 10.86 13.04
N THR A 331 3.79 11.53 13.08
CA THR A 331 4.80 11.47 12.00
C THR A 331 5.25 10.04 11.73
N MET A 332 5.56 9.26 12.78
CA MET A 332 6.00 7.87 12.63
C MET A 332 4.92 6.98 12.01
N VAL A 333 3.67 7.09 12.48
CA VAL A 333 2.56 6.25 12.00
C VAL A 333 2.21 6.54 10.54
N TYR A 334 2.16 7.81 10.15
CA TYR A 334 1.88 8.21 8.76
C TYR A 334 3.06 7.90 7.84
N GLY A 335 4.29 8.19 8.26
CA GLY A 335 5.51 7.88 7.50
C GLY A 335 5.68 6.38 7.26
N PHE A 336 5.40 5.55 8.28
CA PHE A 336 5.39 4.09 8.12
C PHE A 336 4.35 3.63 7.08
N GLY A 337 3.22 4.33 6.97
CA GLY A 337 2.21 4.11 5.93
C GLY A 337 2.77 4.25 4.51
N VAL A 338 3.55 5.29 4.24
CA VAL A 338 4.20 5.47 2.91
C VAL A 338 5.30 4.45 2.69
N PHE A 339 6.09 4.15 3.72
CA PHE A 339 7.15 3.14 3.63
C PHE A 339 6.59 1.77 3.19
N ILE A 340 5.49 1.31 3.79
CA ILE A 340 4.90 0.01 3.42
C ILE A 340 4.29 0.01 2.01
N ILE A 341 3.72 1.13 1.55
CA ILE A 341 3.24 1.29 0.16
C ILE A 341 4.41 1.04 -0.80
N VAL A 342 5.49 1.80 -0.62
CA VAL A 342 6.70 1.75 -1.45
C VAL A 342 7.37 0.38 -1.39
N TYR A 343 7.48 -0.21 -0.20
CA TYR A 343 8.06 -1.53 -0.03
C TYR A 343 7.24 -2.60 -0.76
N GLY A 344 5.90 -2.54 -0.63
CA GLY A 344 4.99 -3.48 -1.26
C GLY A 344 5.11 -3.45 -2.79
N SER A 345 4.94 -2.28 -3.39
CA SER A 345 5.05 -2.08 -4.85
C SER A 345 6.43 -2.45 -5.37
N SER A 346 7.51 -1.95 -4.75
CA SER A 346 8.89 -2.27 -5.15
C SER A 346 9.18 -3.77 -5.08
N SER A 347 8.70 -4.43 -4.02
CA SER A 347 8.90 -5.87 -3.89
C SER A 347 8.15 -6.68 -4.94
N MET A 348 7.01 -6.20 -5.43
CA MET A 348 6.28 -6.83 -6.52
C MET A 348 6.98 -6.59 -7.86
N LEU A 349 7.39 -5.34 -8.13
CA LEU A 349 8.12 -4.96 -9.35
C LEU A 349 9.39 -5.78 -9.50
N ARG A 350 10.13 -6.01 -8.41
CA ARG A 350 11.31 -6.89 -8.41
C ARG A 350 11.00 -8.33 -8.84
N GLU A 351 9.84 -8.88 -8.43
CA GLU A 351 9.42 -10.21 -8.92
C GLU A 351 9.05 -10.16 -10.40
N ASN A 352 8.40 -9.10 -10.88
CA ASN A 352 8.12 -8.92 -12.31
C ASN A 352 9.42 -8.85 -13.14
N ASP A 353 10.40 -8.05 -12.73
CA ASP A 353 11.67 -7.88 -13.45
C ASP A 353 12.49 -9.18 -13.51
N ASN A 354 12.42 -9.99 -12.45
CA ASN A 354 13.05 -11.31 -12.41
C ASN A 354 12.54 -12.26 -13.50
N ILE A 355 11.32 -12.07 -14.01
CA ILE A 355 10.76 -12.90 -15.09
C ILE A 355 11.59 -12.70 -16.35
N SER A 356 11.87 -11.45 -16.72
CA SER A 356 12.72 -11.11 -17.87
C SER A 356 14.11 -11.73 -17.75
N VAL A 357 14.72 -11.64 -16.56
CA VAL A 357 16.01 -12.27 -16.28
C VAL A 357 15.96 -13.80 -16.45
N ASN A 358 14.89 -14.45 -15.97
CA ASN A 358 14.74 -15.90 -16.08
C ASN A 358 14.46 -16.36 -17.51
N VAL A 359 13.67 -15.60 -18.29
CA VAL A 359 13.44 -15.85 -19.72
C VAL A 359 14.74 -15.72 -20.50
N HIS A 360 15.53 -14.66 -20.28
CA HIS A 360 16.78 -14.46 -21.01
C HIS A 360 17.81 -15.56 -20.68
N LYS A 361 17.89 -15.98 -19.41
CA LYS A 361 18.73 -17.13 -19.01
C LYS A 361 18.29 -18.43 -19.69
N LEU A 362 16.97 -18.64 -19.84
CA LEU A 362 16.43 -19.80 -20.53
C LEU A 362 16.73 -19.75 -22.04
N LEU A 363 16.54 -18.58 -22.66
CA LEU A 363 16.83 -18.32 -24.07
C LEU A 363 18.29 -18.61 -24.40
N ASN A 364 19.24 -18.10 -23.61
CA ASN A 364 20.66 -18.38 -23.79
C ASN A 364 20.95 -19.88 -23.75
N ILE A 365 20.34 -20.64 -22.85
CA ILE A 365 20.54 -22.10 -22.82
C ILE A 365 19.94 -22.77 -24.07
N ILE A 366 18.89 -22.23 -24.68
CA ILE A 366 18.24 -22.85 -25.86
C ILE A 366 18.99 -22.51 -27.15
N SER A 367 19.38 -21.25 -27.36
CA SER A 367 20.05 -20.79 -28.59
C SER A 367 21.36 -21.53 -28.92
N TYR A 368 22.02 -22.14 -27.92
CA TYR A 368 23.23 -22.96 -28.15
C TYR A 368 22.95 -24.42 -28.59
N GLY A 369 21.73 -24.83 -28.93
CA GLY A 369 21.45 -26.25 -29.20
C GLY A 369 20.49 -26.46 -30.36
N LEU A 370 20.67 -27.59 -31.02
CA LEU A 370 20.38 -27.73 -32.43
C LEU A 370 18.90 -27.92 -32.82
N ASP A 371 17.93 -28.02 -31.90
CA ASP A 371 16.61 -28.57 -32.26
C ASP A 371 15.35 -27.83 -31.73
N CYS A 372 15.34 -26.49 -31.62
CA CYS A 372 14.06 -25.82 -31.25
C CYS A 372 13.87 -24.35 -31.69
N HIS A 373 13.99 -24.06 -32.99
CA HIS A 373 13.75 -22.72 -33.55
C HIS A 373 12.39 -22.11 -33.11
N GLU A 374 11.33 -22.92 -33.03
CA GLU A 374 10.00 -22.44 -32.60
C GLU A 374 9.96 -22.02 -31.11
N LEU A 375 10.64 -22.76 -30.23
CA LEU A 375 10.70 -22.41 -28.80
C LEU A 375 11.55 -21.16 -28.56
N GLU A 376 12.66 -21.04 -29.29
CA GLU A 376 13.47 -19.83 -29.32
C GLU A 376 12.64 -18.63 -29.76
N THR A 377 11.90 -18.76 -30.87
CA THR A 377 11.00 -17.70 -31.36
C THR A 377 9.97 -17.28 -30.30
N LYS A 378 9.31 -18.25 -29.64
CA LYS A 378 8.34 -17.97 -28.56
C LYS A 378 8.97 -17.26 -27.36
N LEU A 379 10.18 -17.65 -26.97
CA LEU A 379 10.91 -17.00 -25.86
C LEU A 379 11.41 -15.60 -26.23
N THR A 380 11.85 -15.39 -27.47
CA THR A 380 12.22 -14.07 -27.98
C THR A 380 11.01 -13.14 -27.98
N ASN A 381 9.85 -13.62 -28.44
CA ASN A 381 8.60 -12.85 -28.41
C ASN A 381 8.18 -12.51 -26.97
N LEU A 382 8.28 -13.46 -26.04
CA LEU A 382 8.03 -13.21 -24.62
C LEU A 382 9.01 -12.18 -24.04
N SER A 383 10.30 -12.27 -24.38
CA SER A 383 11.32 -11.29 -23.99
C SER A 383 10.95 -9.88 -24.48
N LEU A 384 10.52 -9.76 -25.74
CA LEU A 384 10.10 -8.50 -26.34
C LEU A 384 8.82 -7.96 -25.68
N GLN A 385 7.84 -8.83 -25.39
CA GLN A 385 6.62 -8.46 -24.66
C GLN A 385 6.95 -7.83 -23.31
N MET A 386 7.87 -8.39 -22.52
CA MET A 386 8.24 -7.84 -21.22
C MET A 386 8.98 -6.50 -21.29
N ILE A 387 9.62 -6.18 -22.41
CA ILE A 387 10.23 -4.86 -22.64
C ILE A 387 9.15 -3.81 -22.86
N HIS A 388 8.11 -4.14 -23.64
CA HIS A 388 7.04 -3.20 -23.99
C HIS A 388 5.92 -3.12 -22.95
N ARG A 389 5.64 -4.22 -22.24
CA ARG A 389 4.55 -4.33 -21.26
C ARG A 389 5.12 -4.37 -19.84
N LYS A 390 5.51 -3.20 -19.34
CA LYS A 390 6.04 -3.04 -17.98
C LYS A 390 4.92 -2.78 -16.99
N VAL A 391 5.02 -3.43 -15.84
CA VAL A 391 4.22 -3.05 -14.68
C VAL A 391 4.89 -1.87 -14.03
N ASN A 392 4.14 -0.81 -13.77
CA ASN A 392 4.55 0.27 -12.89
C ASN A 392 3.35 0.65 -12.04
N PHE A 393 3.60 1.08 -10.80
CA PHE A 393 2.57 1.74 -10.02
C PHE A 393 2.98 3.19 -9.88
N SER A 394 2.22 4.09 -10.48
CA SER A 394 2.47 5.53 -10.42
C SER A 394 1.28 6.29 -9.83
N ALA A 395 1.59 7.45 -9.24
CA ALA A 395 0.61 8.40 -8.76
C ALA A 395 0.38 9.48 -9.83
N CYS A 396 -0.70 9.36 -10.60
CA CYS A 396 -1.08 10.18 -11.76
C CYS A 396 0.06 10.40 -12.78
N GLY A 397 1.03 9.48 -12.88
CA GLY A 397 2.24 9.66 -13.68
C GLY A 397 3.25 10.69 -13.13
N LEU A 398 2.99 11.33 -11.99
CA LEU A 398 3.88 12.31 -11.37
C LEU A 398 5.12 11.67 -10.74
N PHE A 399 4.92 10.53 -10.06
CA PHE A 399 6.00 9.76 -9.46
C PHE A 399 5.66 8.27 -9.40
N SER A 400 6.69 7.43 -9.53
CA SER A 400 6.60 5.98 -9.31
C SER A 400 6.57 5.67 -7.82
N LEU A 401 5.80 4.65 -7.43
CA LEU A 401 5.74 4.15 -6.06
C LEU A 401 6.93 3.21 -5.78
N ASP A 402 8.14 3.75 -5.79
CA ASP A 402 9.37 3.00 -5.49
C ASP A 402 10.24 3.72 -4.44
N PHE A 403 11.40 3.17 -4.11
CA PHE A 403 12.28 3.76 -3.08
C PHE A 403 12.80 5.16 -3.44
N THR A 404 12.76 5.57 -4.70
CA THR A 404 13.10 6.96 -5.09
C THR A 404 12.08 7.95 -4.54
N LEU A 405 10.82 7.54 -4.34
CA LEU A 405 9.80 8.37 -3.69
C LEU A 405 10.19 8.74 -2.27
N ILE A 406 10.67 7.77 -1.48
CA ILE A 406 11.09 8.02 -0.08
C ILE A 406 12.27 8.98 -0.05
N PHE A 407 13.27 8.77 -0.92
CA PHE A 407 14.41 9.66 -1.04
C PHE A 407 13.99 11.10 -1.35
N THR A 408 13.10 11.28 -2.33
CA THR A 408 12.56 12.60 -2.72
C THR A 408 11.76 13.24 -1.60
N LEU A 409 10.89 12.49 -0.90
CA LEU A 409 10.08 13.01 0.21
C LEU A 409 10.95 13.45 1.38
N VAL A 410 11.97 12.66 1.76
CA VAL A 410 12.90 13.01 2.85
C VAL A 410 13.73 14.24 2.47
N GLY A 411 14.25 14.30 1.24
CA GLY A 411 14.99 15.45 0.74
C GLY A 411 14.16 16.73 0.75
N ALA A 412 12.96 16.69 0.16
CA ALA A 412 12.04 17.82 0.14
C ALA A 412 11.61 18.26 1.54
N ALA A 413 11.25 17.30 2.42
CA ALA A 413 10.86 17.62 3.79
C ALA A 413 12.00 18.30 4.55
N THR A 414 13.23 17.81 4.41
CA THR A 414 14.42 18.42 5.02
C THR A 414 14.61 19.86 4.54
N THR A 415 14.51 20.11 3.23
CA THR A 415 14.62 21.46 2.65
C THR A 415 13.55 22.40 3.20
N TYR A 416 12.28 21.98 3.24
CA TYR A 416 11.22 22.81 3.81
C TYR A 416 11.40 23.06 5.31
N LEU A 417 11.87 22.07 6.06
CA LEU A 417 12.16 22.24 7.48
C LEU A 417 13.27 23.26 7.72
N VAL A 418 14.36 23.22 6.94
CA VAL A 418 15.43 24.21 7.01
C VAL A 418 14.89 25.62 6.75
N ILE A 419 14.07 25.78 5.70
CA ILE A 419 13.46 27.08 5.36
C ILE A 419 12.57 27.58 6.50
N LEU A 420 11.70 26.73 7.05
CA LEU A 420 10.79 27.12 8.14
C LEU A 420 11.55 27.53 9.40
N VAL A 421 12.60 26.77 9.76
CA VAL A 421 13.44 27.10 10.93
C VAL A 421 14.19 28.42 10.71
N GLN A 422 14.77 28.63 9.52
CA GLN A 422 15.45 29.90 9.19
C GLN A 422 14.51 31.10 9.22
N TYR A 423 13.29 30.94 8.70
CA TYR A 423 12.27 31.98 8.74
C TYR A 423 11.89 32.35 10.17
N GLN A 424 11.79 31.36 11.06
CA GLN A 424 11.48 31.62 12.46
C GLN A 424 12.63 32.33 13.20
N LEU A 425 13.87 31.91 12.98
CA LEU A 425 15.04 32.54 13.61
C LEU A 425 15.22 34.00 13.18
N SER A 426 14.90 34.34 11.93
CA SER A 426 14.97 35.72 11.45
C SER A 426 13.87 36.62 12.02
N MET A 427 12.67 36.08 12.21
CA MET A 427 11.57 36.77 12.89
C MET A 427 11.90 37.07 14.36
N ASP A 428 12.53 36.13 15.08
CA ASP A 428 12.91 36.34 16.48
C ASP A 428 14.00 37.41 16.64
N ASN A 429 15.03 37.38 15.78
CA ASN A 429 16.09 38.39 15.76
C ASN A 429 15.55 39.80 15.43
N SER A 430 14.68 39.93 14.43
CA SER A 430 14.05 41.22 14.10
C SER A 430 13.14 41.74 15.21
N THR A 431 12.49 40.85 15.97
CA THR A 431 11.68 41.22 17.15
C THR A 431 12.58 41.75 18.27
N HIS A 432 13.71 41.08 18.55
CA HIS A 432 14.72 41.57 19.50
C HIS A 432 15.31 42.92 19.09
N GLU A 433 15.64 43.13 17.81
CA GLU A 433 16.10 44.42 17.30
C GLU A 433 15.04 45.52 17.41
N THR A 434 13.78 45.21 17.14
CA THR A 434 12.67 46.18 17.23
C THR A 434 12.39 46.57 18.68
N ILE A 435 12.40 45.61 19.62
CA ILE A 435 12.28 45.88 21.05
C ILE A 435 13.49 46.69 21.54
N ALA A 436 14.71 46.33 21.14
CA ALA A 436 15.91 47.10 21.48
C ALA A 436 15.83 48.55 20.97
N ARG A 437 15.39 48.78 19.73
CA ARG A 437 15.17 50.13 19.20
C ARG A 437 14.05 50.87 19.92
N GLY A 438 12.99 50.18 20.35
CA GLY A 438 11.91 50.74 21.14
C GLY A 438 12.31 51.13 22.57
N PHE A 439 13.24 50.39 23.17
CA PHE A 439 13.76 50.66 24.52
C PHE A 439 14.91 51.66 24.55
N PHE A 440 15.83 51.60 23.58
CA PHE A 440 17.01 52.46 23.56
C PHE A 440 16.80 53.77 22.78
N GLY A 441 15.67 53.92 22.08
CA GLY A 441 15.42 55.08 21.23
C GLY A 441 16.40 55.16 20.07
N ASN A 442 16.03 55.89 19.01
CA ASN A 442 16.98 56.23 17.95
C ASN A 442 18.01 57.24 18.50
N GLU A 443 18.95 56.81 19.33
CA GLU A 443 20.15 57.60 19.57
C GLU A 443 21.10 57.41 18.40
N THR A 444 20.83 58.18 17.34
CA THR A 444 21.83 58.54 16.35
C THR A 444 22.88 59.43 17.02
N TRP A 445 23.95 58.83 17.54
CA TRP A 445 25.17 59.56 17.84
C TRP A 445 25.89 59.82 16.51
N ILE A 446 25.90 61.10 16.13
CA ILE A 446 26.62 61.68 14.99
C ILE A 446 28.12 61.37 15.06
#